data_AF-A0A4V1THY2-F1
#
_entry.id   AF-A0A4V1THY2-F1
#
_cell.length_a   1.000
_cell.length_b   1.000
_cell.length_c   1.000
_cell.angle_alpha   90.00
_cell.angle_beta   90.00
_cell.angle_gamma   90.00
#
_symmetry.space_group_name_H-M   'P 1'
#
loop_
_entity.id
_entity.type
_entity.pdbx_description
1 polymer ?
#
loop_
_entity_poly.entity_id
_entity_poly.type
_entity_poly.pdbx_seq_one_letter_code
_entity_poly.pdbx_strand_id
1 'polypeptide(L)'
;GARARELGKSGALVLGLARGETLVAVVEVQIAAQIGIEELIAAAREAQMRVVIAGGREGRAGFEGDDLIEGGARAAEGVRRLQAAGHVVCAVGTGGGMLRAADVGMGLRRAGSPPAWGAHLLAGEDLADARWLLAACVAARQASTQSARVAGAAAALGGFVSASGLVPMNTDRAMTLVNTASLLAMGNGVRVAYALAARPLPPPRDPTPWHALDPDGALVRLNASATGLTTREAARRARRTAVSPVLLDLGHAIADEALNPLVPLLAAGAGMSAAVGSLVDAGLVAGVVGFNAVLGGVQRFRVGRAVQALERRAMVRVAVLRGGKWQQIDVDALVRGDVLVLQAGDVVPADCRLLDASSLEIDASSLTGESLPVRR
;
A
#
# COMPACT_ATOMS: atom_id res chain seq x y z
N GLY A 1 -6.28 -44.60 4.16
CA GLY A 1 -5.16 -45.31 3.51
C GLY A 1 -4.72 -44.66 2.20
N ALA A 2 -5.46 -44.81 1.11
CA ALA A 2 -5.07 -44.29 -0.22
C ALA A 2 -5.17 -42.77 -0.34
N ARG A 3 -6.28 -42.15 0.09
CA ARG A 3 -6.51 -40.69 0.05
C ARG A 3 -5.49 -39.88 0.84
N ALA A 4 -5.03 -40.40 1.99
CA ALA A 4 -3.97 -39.77 2.79
C ALA A 4 -2.59 -39.85 2.09
N ARG A 5 -2.31 -40.94 1.37
CA ARG A 5 -1.09 -41.07 0.55
C ARG A 5 -1.12 -40.18 -0.69
N GLU A 6 -2.31 -39.90 -1.22
CA GLU A 6 -2.50 -38.99 -2.35
C GLU A 6 -2.34 -37.53 -1.93
N LEU A 7 -2.94 -37.12 -0.81
CA LEU A 7 -2.76 -35.78 -0.21
C LEU A 7 -1.30 -35.52 0.22
N GLY A 8 -0.58 -36.55 0.67
CA GLY A 8 0.84 -36.40 1.05
C GLY A 8 1.81 -36.23 -0.12
N LYS A 9 1.39 -36.40 -1.38
CA LYS A 9 2.27 -36.25 -2.55
C LYS A 9 2.73 -34.80 -2.76
N SER A 10 2.01 -33.82 -2.22
CA SER A 10 2.36 -32.39 -2.27
C SER A 10 3.47 -32.00 -1.29
N GLY A 11 3.93 -32.92 -0.42
CA GLY A 11 4.88 -32.62 0.65
C GLY A 11 4.25 -31.91 1.86
N ALA A 12 2.92 -31.74 1.87
CA ALA A 12 2.21 -31.12 2.97
C ALA A 12 1.97 -32.09 4.15
N LEU A 13 1.82 -31.54 5.35
CA LEU A 13 1.56 -32.31 6.58
C LEU A 13 0.12 -32.82 6.56
N VAL A 14 -0.09 -34.13 6.56
CA VAL A 14 -1.45 -34.70 6.56
C VAL A 14 -1.87 -35.08 7.98
N LEU A 15 -2.92 -34.45 8.49
CA LEU A 15 -3.54 -34.76 9.78
C LEU A 15 -4.79 -35.62 9.59
N GLY A 16 -5.00 -36.60 10.46
CA GLY A 16 -6.23 -37.40 10.52
C GLY A 16 -7.10 -36.96 11.69
N LEU A 17 -8.37 -36.66 11.44
CA LEU A 17 -9.37 -36.48 12.49
C LEU A 17 -10.06 -37.82 12.74
N ALA A 18 -9.94 -38.37 13.94
CA ALA A 18 -10.56 -39.64 14.33
C ALA A 18 -11.61 -39.43 15.44
N ARG A 19 -12.64 -40.27 15.44
CA ARG A 19 -13.65 -40.36 16.51
C ARG A 19 -13.66 -41.80 17.01
N GLY A 20 -13.06 -42.03 18.18
CA GLY A 20 -12.72 -43.38 18.62
C GLY A 20 -11.61 -43.96 17.74
N GLU A 21 -11.78 -45.20 17.27
CA GLU A 21 -10.84 -45.85 16.34
C GLU A 21 -11.11 -45.53 14.87
N THR A 22 -12.18 -44.79 14.58
CA THR A 22 -12.63 -44.52 13.21
C THR A 22 -12.09 -43.18 12.71
N LEU A 23 -11.33 -43.21 11.62
CA LEU A 23 -10.87 -42.02 10.92
C LEU A 23 -12.06 -41.36 10.20
N VAL A 24 -12.40 -40.13 10.60
CA VAL A 24 -13.58 -39.39 10.13
C VAL A 24 -13.22 -38.37 9.04
N ALA A 25 -12.03 -37.77 9.14
CA ALA A 25 -11.54 -36.85 8.11
C ALA A 25 -10.01 -36.93 7.98
N VAL A 26 -9.51 -36.50 6.81
CA VAL A 26 -8.09 -36.30 6.55
C VAL A 26 -7.93 -34.88 6.06
N VAL A 27 -7.04 -34.12 6.69
CA VAL A 27 -6.81 -32.70 6.43
C VAL A 27 -5.36 -32.53 6.01
N GLU A 28 -5.15 -31.90 4.87
CA GLU A 28 -3.82 -31.46 4.45
C GLU A 28 -3.53 -30.09 5.09
N VAL A 29 -2.42 -29.98 5.80
CA VAL A 29 -1.93 -28.76 6.44
C VAL A 29 -0.76 -28.25 5.62
N GLN A 30 -0.99 -27.15 4.94
CA GLN A 30 0.04 -26.41 4.22
C GLN A 30 0.54 -25.26 5.09
N ILE A 31 1.85 -25.03 5.06
CA ILE A 31 2.45 -23.85 5.69
C ILE A 31 2.11 -22.67 4.77
N ALA A 32 1.05 -21.94 5.11
CA ALA A 32 0.75 -20.66 4.48
C ALA A 32 1.65 -19.57 5.07
N ALA A 33 2.11 -18.67 4.22
CA ALA A 33 2.84 -17.51 4.71
C ALA A 33 1.94 -16.56 5.47
N GLN A 34 2.60 -15.68 6.24
CA GLN A 34 1.91 -14.63 6.96
C GLN A 34 1.16 -13.71 6.00
N ILE A 35 -0.08 -13.39 6.37
CA ILE A 35 -0.94 -12.45 5.66
C ILE A 35 -0.19 -11.12 5.47
N GLY A 36 -0.13 -10.60 4.24
CA GLY A 36 0.52 -9.33 3.92
C GLY A 36 1.93 -9.42 3.32
N ILE A 37 2.47 -10.62 3.11
CA ILE A 37 3.86 -10.78 2.63
C ILE A 37 4.02 -10.35 1.17
N GLU A 38 3.03 -10.60 0.32
CA GLU A 38 3.04 -10.14 -1.08
C GLU A 38 3.01 -8.62 -1.15
N GLU A 39 2.18 -7.99 -0.32
CA GLU A 39 2.10 -6.52 -0.23
C GLU A 39 3.39 -5.92 0.34
N LEU A 40 4.06 -6.62 1.25
CA LEU A 40 5.36 -6.19 1.74
C LEU A 40 6.42 -6.26 0.63
N ILE A 41 6.45 -7.35 -0.15
CA ILE A 41 7.35 -7.51 -1.31
C ILE A 41 7.04 -6.43 -2.35
N ALA A 42 5.77 -6.17 -2.65
CA ALA A 42 5.35 -5.12 -3.57
C ALA A 42 5.81 -3.74 -3.08
N ALA A 43 5.61 -3.42 -1.80
CA ALA A 43 6.08 -2.17 -1.20
C ALA A 43 7.61 -2.03 -1.24
N ALA A 44 8.35 -3.14 -1.02
CA ALA A 44 9.81 -3.16 -1.16
C ALA A 44 10.24 -2.87 -2.60
N ARG A 45 9.59 -3.50 -3.59
CA ARG A 45 9.86 -3.27 -5.02
C ARG A 45 9.51 -1.83 -5.44
N GLU A 46 8.40 -1.27 -4.97
CA GLU A 46 8.03 0.13 -5.17
C GLU A 46 9.09 1.07 -4.58
N ALA A 47 9.65 0.70 -3.43
CA ALA A 47 10.77 1.40 -2.81
C ALA A 47 12.12 1.19 -3.49
N GLN A 48 12.16 0.47 -4.61
CA GLN A 48 13.38 0.07 -5.33
C GLN A 48 14.38 -0.70 -4.45
N MET A 49 13.86 -1.47 -3.49
CA MET A 49 14.67 -2.33 -2.63
C MET A 49 14.76 -3.73 -3.25
N ARG A 50 15.91 -4.38 -3.04
CA ARG A 50 16.11 -5.79 -3.37
C ARG A 50 15.52 -6.66 -2.27
N VAL A 51 14.70 -7.64 -2.64
CA VAL A 51 14.04 -8.55 -1.71
C VAL A 51 14.84 -9.84 -1.61
N VAL A 52 15.36 -10.13 -0.42
CA VAL A 52 16.12 -11.35 -0.14
C VAL A 52 15.37 -12.19 0.89
N ILE A 53 15.12 -13.46 0.57
CA ILE A 53 14.40 -14.37 1.46
C ILE A 53 15.42 -15.15 2.29
N ALA A 54 15.24 -15.19 3.62
CA ALA A 54 16.05 -16.02 4.51
C ALA A 54 15.31 -17.33 4.84
N GLY A 55 15.72 -18.45 4.25
CA GLY A 55 15.01 -19.73 4.35
C GLY A 55 15.82 -20.94 3.87
N GLY A 56 15.21 -22.13 3.85
CA GLY A 56 15.79 -23.34 3.26
C GLY A 56 15.55 -23.45 1.75
N ARG A 57 16.13 -24.45 1.07
CA ARG A 57 15.89 -24.73 -0.38
C ARG A 57 14.42 -25.09 -0.69
N GLU A 58 13.68 -25.60 0.28
CA GLU A 58 12.22 -25.83 0.20
C GLU A 58 11.41 -24.54 0.46
N GLY A 59 12.08 -23.44 0.86
CA GLY A 59 11.51 -22.28 1.53
C GLY A 59 11.07 -21.12 0.64
N ARG A 60 10.79 -21.35 -0.64
CA ARG A 60 9.87 -20.44 -1.36
C ARG A 60 8.48 -20.99 -1.10
N ALA A 61 7.81 -20.52 -0.06
CA ALA A 61 6.38 -20.78 0.15
C ALA A 61 5.51 -20.08 -0.92
N GLY A 62 5.90 -20.16 -2.20
CA GLY A 62 5.26 -19.52 -3.34
C GLY A 62 5.78 -18.12 -3.71
N PHE A 63 6.73 -17.53 -2.97
CA PHE A 63 7.15 -16.13 -3.22
C PHE A 63 8.38 -15.98 -4.11
N GLU A 64 8.32 -14.99 -5.00
CA GLU A 64 9.45 -14.55 -5.83
C GLU A 64 10.27 -13.46 -5.12
N GLY A 65 11.34 -13.88 -4.45
CA GLY A 65 12.44 -13.01 -4.02
C GLY A 65 13.53 -12.90 -5.07
N ASP A 66 14.29 -11.80 -5.03
CA ASP A 66 15.42 -11.56 -5.94
C ASP A 66 16.67 -12.39 -5.56
N ASP A 67 16.74 -12.88 -4.32
CA ASP A 67 17.81 -13.76 -3.83
C ASP A 67 17.34 -14.61 -2.63
N LEU A 68 18.14 -15.62 -2.28
CA LEU A 68 17.92 -16.52 -1.14
C LEU A 68 19.19 -16.61 -0.28
N ILE A 69 19.04 -16.40 1.02
CA ILE A 69 20.06 -16.71 2.01
C ILE A 69 19.58 -17.83 2.93
N GLU A 70 20.51 -18.52 3.58
CA GLU A 70 20.16 -19.58 4.52
C GLU A 70 19.45 -19.00 5.76
N GLY A 71 18.35 -19.63 6.15
CA GLY A 71 17.59 -19.25 7.35
C GLY A 71 18.24 -19.72 8.67
N GLY A 72 17.58 -19.38 9.79
CA GLY A 72 17.94 -19.87 11.12
C GLY A 72 19.25 -19.28 11.67
N ALA A 73 20.10 -20.12 12.27
CA ALA A 73 21.33 -19.67 12.93
C ALA A 73 22.35 -19.02 11.97
N ARG A 74 22.34 -19.43 10.69
CA ARG A 74 23.26 -18.92 9.65
C ARG A 74 22.73 -17.67 8.93
N ALA A 75 21.50 -17.24 9.20
CA ALA A 75 20.92 -16.04 8.58
C ALA A 75 21.74 -14.76 8.88
N ALA A 76 22.39 -14.69 10.04
CA ALA A 76 23.26 -13.57 10.39
C ALA A 76 24.50 -13.48 9.47
N GLU A 77 25.04 -14.60 9.01
CA GLU A 77 26.17 -14.64 8.07
C GLU A 77 25.74 -14.14 6.69
N GLY A 78 24.54 -14.55 6.24
CA GLY A 78 23.94 -14.04 5.00
C GLY A 78 23.76 -12.51 5.01
N VAL A 79 23.31 -11.95 6.14
CA VAL A 79 23.21 -10.49 6.33
C VAL A 79 24.58 -9.81 6.25
N ARG A 80 25.58 -10.32 6.98
CA ARG A 80 26.95 -9.78 6.93
C ARG A 80 27.55 -9.83 5.54
N ARG A 81 27.26 -10.88 4.76
CA ARG A 81 27.70 -11.00 3.37
C ARG A 81 27.09 -9.92 2.47
N LEU A 82 25.80 -9.62 2.64
CA LEU A 82 25.14 -8.52 1.93
C LEU A 82 25.72 -7.16 2.31
N GLN A 83 26.00 -6.94 3.59
CA GLN A 83 26.67 -5.73 4.09
C GLN A 83 28.08 -5.58 3.54
N ALA A 84 28.86 -6.67 3.50
CA ALA A 84 30.19 -6.69 2.90
C ALA A 84 30.17 -6.38 1.39
N ALA A 85 29.05 -6.67 0.72
CA ALA A 85 28.81 -6.26 -0.68
C ALA A 85 28.34 -4.80 -0.82
N GLY A 86 28.27 -4.04 0.27
CA GLY A 86 27.91 -2.61 0.28
C GLY A 86 26.42 -2.33 0.41
N HIS A 87 25.59 -3.33 0.73
CA HIS A 87 24.16 -3.14 0.93
C HIS A 87 23.82 -2.77 2.38
N VAL A 88 22.88 -1.83 2.56
CA VAL A 88 22.19 -1.61 3.85
C VAL A 88 21.06 -2.63 3.95
N VAL A 89 21.05 -3.41 5.01
CA VAL A 89 20.12 -4.53 5.18
C VAL A 89 19.05 -4.20 6.21
N CYS A 90 17.80 -4.16 5.75
CA CYS A 90 16.62 -4.19 6.61
C CYS A 90 16.13 -5.64 6.70
N ALA A 91 16.12 -6.22 7.90
CA ALA A 91 15.68 -7.59 8.13
C ALA A 91 14.35 -7.60 8.89
N VAL A 92 13.37 -8.36 8.41
CA VAL A 92 12.06 -8.52 9.05
C VAL A 92 11.90 -9.98 9.47
N GLY A 93 11.49 -10.23 10.72
CA GLY A 93 11.29 -11.60 11.20
C GLY A 93 10.87 -11.66 12.66
N THR A 94 10.70 -12.86 13.20
CA THR A 94 10.19 -13.08 14.58
C THR A 94 11.30 -13.17 15.63
N GLY A 95 12.58 -13.14 15.23
CA GLY A 95 13.71 -13.18 16.16
C GLY A 95 14.99 -13.71 15.53
N GLY A 96 16.01 -13.94 16.37
CA GLY A 96 17.26 -14.58 15.99
C GLY A 96 18.40 -13.64 15.62
N GLY A 97 19.54 -14.21 15.24
CA GLY A 97 20.78 -13.47 14.96
C GLY A 97 20.68 -12.55 13.73
N MET A 98 19.77 -12.84 12.79
CA MET A 98 19.53 -12.01 11.60
C MET A 98 19.13 -10.58 11.95
N LEU A 99 18.18 -10.42 12.90
CA LEU A 99 17.67 -9.09 13.26
C LEU A 99 18.73 -8.23 13.95
N ARG A 100 19.60 -8.85 14.76
CA ARG A 100 20.70 -8.18 15.45
C ARG A 100 21.86 -7.82 14.53
N ALA A 101 22.05 -8.59 13.46
CA ALA A 101 23.14 -8.37 12.50
C ALA A 101 22.77 -7.31 11.44
N ALA A 102 21.47 -7.13 11.17
CA ALA A 102 20.98 -6.18 10.18
C ALA A 102 21.19 -4.74 10.62
N ASP A 103 21.34 -3.83 9.65
CA ASP A 103 21.38 -2.38 9.92
C ASP A 103 20.05 -1.91 10.52
N VAL A 104 18.94 -2.47 10.03
CA VAL A 104 17.60 -2.28 10.59
C VAL A 104 16.95 -3.63 10.81
N GLY A 105 16.96 -4.12 12.06
CA GLY A 105 16.19 -5.30 12.45
C GLY A 105 14.77 -4.95 12.86
N MET A 106 13.77 -5.54 12.23
CA MET A 106 12.36 -5.43 12.58
C MET A 106 11.82 -6.77 13.09
N GLY A 107 11.36 -6.74 14.33
CA GLY A 107 10.88 -7.88 15.09
C GLY A 107 9.35 -7.94 15.08
N LEU A 108 8.79 -8.94 14.41
CA LEU A 108 7.36 -9.24 14.42
C LEU A 108 7.00 -9.93 15.74
N ARG A 109 5.92 -9.47 16.37
CA ARG A 109 5.42 -10.09 17.59
C ARG A 109 4.68 -11.38 17.24
N ARG A 110 4.94 -12.44 18.00
CA ARG A 110 4.21 -13.71 17.89
C ARG A 110 3.50 -13.98 19.21
N ALA A 111 2.19 -14.21 19.16
CA ALA A 111 1.40 -14.52 20.35
C ALA A 111 1.99 -15.72 21.10
N GLY A 112 2.13 -15.59 22.42
CA GLY A 112 2.71 -16.63 23.29
C GLY A 112 4.24 -16.79 23.18
N SER A 113 4.92 -15.99 22.36
CA SER A 113 6.39 -15.95 22.30
C SER A 113 6.91 -14.65 22.95
N PRO A 114 8.12 -14.66 23.53
CA PRO A 114 8.75 -13.42 23.97
C PRO A 114 8.94 -12.48 22.77
N PRO A 115 8.91 -11.14 22.99
CA PRO A 115 9.27 -10.18 21.96
C PRO A 115 10.65 -10.49 21.35
N ALA A 116 10.86 -10.09 20.11
CA ALA A 116 12.11 -10.27 19.39
C ALA A 116 13.20 -9.33 19.95
N TRP A 117 13.73 -9.64 21.15
CA TRP A 117 14.70 -8.86 21.93
C TRP A 117 16.08 -8.75 21.26
N GLY A 118 16.15 -8.04 20.16
CA GLY A 118 17.30 -7.93 19.28
C GLY A 118 16.98 -7.27 17.94
N ALA A 119 15.70 -7.03 17.68
CA ALA A 119 15.26 -6.07 16.69
C ALA A 119 15.49 -4.63 17.18
N HIS A 120 15.76 -3.72 16.25
CA HIS A 120 15.75 -2.28 16.47
C HIS A 120 14.33 -1.73 16.56
N LEU A 121 13.40 -2.35 15.83
CA LEU A 121 11.99 -1.98 15.78
C LEU A 121 11.11 -3.18 16.13
N LEU A 122 10.13 -2.98 17.00
CA LEU A 122 9.11 -3.99 17.31
C LEU A 122 7.84 -3.66 16.55
N ALA A 123 7.44 -4.57 15.67
CA ALA A 123 6.21 -4.51 14.90
C ALA A 123 5.13 -5.38 15.54
N GLY A 124 3.89 -5.15 15.13
CA GLY A 124 2.73 -5.93 15.52
C GLY A 124 2.80 -7.42 15.11
N GLU A 125 1.64 -8.07 15.17
CA GLU A 125 1.50 -9.49 14.78
C GLU A 125 1.32 -9.67 13.27
N ASP A 126 1.19 -8.57 12.53
CA ASP A 126 1.07 -8.54 11.08
C ASP A 126 2.27 -7.82 10.45
N LEU A 127 2.28 -7.79 9.12
CA LEU A 127 3.31 -7.11 8.33
C LEU A 127 2.94 -5.64 8.03
N ALA A 128 1.93 -5.08 8.70
CA ALA A 128 1.44 -3.75 8.39
C ALA A 128 2.49 -2.68 8.73
N ASP A 129 3.12 -2.76 9.90
CA ASP A 129 4.17 -1.82 10.32
C ASP A 129 5.40 -1.90 9.40
N ALA A 130 5.77 -3.11 8.97
CA ALA A 130 6.84 -3.34 8.02
C ALA A 130 6.56 -2.64 6.69
N ARG A 131 5.36 -2.87 6.15
CA ARG A 131 4.91 -2.26 4.90
C ARG A 131 4.83 -0.74 5.01
N TRP A 132 4.33 -0.23 6.12
CA TRP A 132 4.26 1.21 6.39
C TRP A 132 5.65 1.84 6.34
N LEU A 133 6.62 1.23 7.02
CA LEU A 133 7.98 1.74 7.07
C LEU A 133 8.65 1.74 5.70
N LEU A 134 8.47 0.69 4.91
CA LEU A 134 9.00 0.66 3.54
C LEU A 134 8.37 1.74 2.65
N ALA A 135 7.04 1.92 2.73
CA ALA A 135 6.35 3.00 2.03
C ALA A 135 6.82 4.38 2.52
N ALA A 136 7.09 4.53 3.82
CA ALA A 136 7.65 5.74 4.41
C ALA A 136 9.02 6.09 3.84
N CYS A 137 9.87 5.10 3.58
CA CYS A 137 11.17 5.32 2.96
C CYS A 137 11.04 5.95 1.56
N VAL A 138 10.04 5.56 0.77
CA VAL A 138 9.78 6.15 -0.56
C VAL A 138 9.42 7.62 -0.43
N ALA A 139 8.44 7.92 0.42
CA ALA A 139 7.99 9.29 0.67
C ALA A 139 9.12 10.16 1.25
N ALA A 140 9.90 9.64 2.19
CA ALA A 140 11.04 10.32 2.78
C ALA A 140 12.15 10.60 1.75
N ARG A 141 12.45 9.63 0.87
CA ARG A 141 13.44 9.81 -0.21
C ARG A 141 12.99 10.90 -1.18
N GLN A 142 11.72 10.91 -1.56
CA GLN A 142 11.15 11.94 -2.44
C GLN A 142 11.21 13.33 -1.78
N ALA A 143 10.76 13.45 -0.53
CA ALA A 143 10.80 14.70 0.22
C ALA A 143 12.24 15.21 0.41
N SER A 144 13.17 14.33 0.76
CA SER A 144 14.58 14.67 0.93
C SER A 144 15.22 15.14 -0.39
N THR A 145 14.99 14.42 -1.48
CA THR A 145 15.50 14.79 -2.82
C THR A 145 14.97 16.15 -3.26
N GLN A 146 13.70 16.43 -2.97
CA GLN A 146 13.06 17.71 -3.27
C GLN A 146 13.65 18.84 -2.42
N SER A 147 13.80 18.64 -1.11
CA SER A 147 14.44 19.60 -0.21
C SER A 147 15.87 19.91 -0.65
N ALA A 148 16.65 18.91 -1.07
CA ALA A 148 18.00 19.10 -1.60
C ALA A 148 18.01 19.96 -2.87
N ARG A 149 17.04 19.78 -3.78
CA ARG A 149 16.89 20.61 -4.99
C ARG A 149 16.53 22.06 -4.64
N VAL A 150 15.60 22.26 -3.71
CA VAL A 150 15.21 23.61 -3.24
C VAL A 150 16.40 24.32 -2.59
N ALA A 151 17.12 23.63 -1.70
CA ALA A 151 18.31 24.17 -1.05
C ALA A 151 19.42 24.48 -2.07
N GLY A 152 19.65 23.60 -3.05
CA GLY A 152 20.61 23.81 -4.13
C GLY A 152 20.27 25.03 -4.99
N ALA A 153 19.00 25.21 -5.33
CA ALA A 153 18.54 26.40 -6.04
C ALA A 153 18.75 27.68 -5.22
N ALA A 154 18.38 27.68 -3.93
CA ALA A 154 18.58 28.82 -3.05
C ALA A 154 20.07 29.16 -2.85
N ALA A 155 20.94 28.16 -2.74
CA ALA A 155 22.39 28.35 -2.63
C ALA A 155 22.99 28.93 -3.92
N ALA A 156 22.56 28.44 -5.10
CA ALA A 156 23.01 28.95 -6.38
C ALA A 156 22.61 30.42 -6.58
N LEU A 157 21.38 30.78 -6.19
CA LEU A 157 20.92 32.17 -6.16
C LEU A 157 21.76 33.05 -5.24
N GLY A 158 21.97 32.59 -4.01
CA GLY A 158 22.77 33.32 -3.03
C GLY A 158 24.20 33.57 -3.53
N GLY A 159 24.82 32.55 -4.13
CA GLY A 159 26.13 32.68 -4.76
C GLY A 159 26.14 33.69 -5.91
N PHE A 160 25.16 33.64 -6.80
CA PHE A 160 25.06 34.55 -7.95
C PHE A 160 24.81 36.01 -7.52
N VAL A 161 23.88 36.26 -6.59
CA VAL A 161 23.62 37.61 -6.09
C VAL A 161 24.85 38.17 -5.37
N SER A 162 25.57 37.34 -4.62
CA SER A 162 26.83 37.75 -3.98
C SER A 162 27.92 38.07 -5.00
N ALA A 163 28.01 37.32 -6.11
CA ALA A 163 29.06 37.49 -7.12
C ALA A 163 28.78 38.64 -8.10
N SER A 164 27.51 38.94 -8.39
CA SER A 164 27.11 39.96 -9.37
C SER A 164 27.25 41.40 -8.86
N GLY A 165 27.34 41.60 -7.53
CA GLY A 165 27.48 42.93 -6.92
C GLY A 165 26.29 43.87 -7.13
N LEU A 166 25.21 43.38 -7.77
CA LEU A 166 24.01 44.16 -8.08
C LEU A 166 23.21 44.54 -6.84
N VAL A 167 23.37 43.78 -5.75
CA VAL A 167 22.67 43.98 -4.49
C VAL A 167 23.70 43.89 -3.37
N PRO A 168 23.77 44.88 -2.45
CA PRO A 168 24.64 44.80 -1.29
C PRO A 168 24.14 43.69 -0.36
N MET A 169 24.73 42.51 -0.52
CA MET A 169 24.34 41.31 0.20
C MET A 169 25.41 40.98 1.25
N ASN A 170 25.15 41.42 2.48
CA ASN A 170 25.98 41.01 3.62
C ASN A 170 25.77 39.51 3.88
N THR A 171 26.79 38.85 4.44
CA THR A 171 26.75 37.41 4.78
C THR A 171 25.50 37.03 5.57
N ASP A 172 25.04 37.91 6.48
CA ASP A 172 23.81 37.70 7.26
C ASP A 172 22.55 37.58 6.39
N ARG A 173 22.42 38.42 5.35
CA ARG A 173 21.25 38.39 4.44
C ARG A 173 21.25 37.13 3.58
N ALA A 174 22.42 36.72 3.10
CA ALA A 174 22.60 35.48 2.36
C ALA A 174 22.23 34.25 3.22
N MET A 175 22.70 34.24 4.47
CA MET A 175 22.37 33.17 5.43
C MET A 175 20.89 33.14 5.81
N THR A 176 20.22 34.30 5.97
CA THR A 176 18.77 34.32 6.20
C THR A 176 17.97 33.72 5.04
N LEU A 177 18.39 33.94 3.79
CA LEU A 177 17.73 33.35 2.63
C LEU A 177 17.84 31.82 2.65
N VAL A 178 19.04 31.29 2.90
CA VAL A 178 19.30 29.85 2.99
C VAL A 178 18.54 29.23 4.18
N ASN A 179 18.54 29.89 5.33
CA ASN A 179 17.82 29.41 6.52
C ASN A 179 16.30 29.40 6.31
N THR A 180 15.74 30.42 5.64
CA THR A 180 14.30 30.49 5.35
C THR A 180 13.89 29.39 4.36
N ALA A 181 14.70 29.15 3.33
CA ALA A 181 14.50 28.03 2.40
C ALA A 181 14.57 26.67 3.11
N SER A 182 15.51 26.52 4.05
CA SER A 182 15.67 25.31 4.86
C SER A 182 14.46 25.07 5.77
N LEU A 183 13.93 26.12 6.42
CA LEU A 183 12.72 26.05 7.25
C LEU A 183 11.49 25.64 6.43
N LEU A 184 11.31 26.20 5.23
CA LEU A 184 10.22 25.81 4.33
C LEU A 184 10.36 24.35 3.86
N ALA A 185 11.57 23.91 3.55
CA ALA A 185 11.86 22.53 3.17
C ALA A 185 11.58 21.55 4.32
N MET A 186 11.95 21.91 5.55
CA MET A 186 11.62 21.16 6.77
C MET A 186 10.11 21.10 7.00
N GLY A 187 9.41 22.23 6.85
CA GLY A 187 7.94 22.30 6.98
C GLY A 187 7.23 21.38 5.98
N ASN A 188 7.71 21.31 4.73
CA ASN A 188 7.19 20.36 3.76
C ASN A 188 7.46 18.90 4.17
N GLY A 189 8.65 18.59 4.68
CA GLY A 189 8.98 17.26 5.22
C GLY A 189 8.02 16.84 6.34
N VAL A 190 7.72 17.75 7.27
CA VAL A 190 6.75 17.52 8.35
C VAL A 190 5.35 17.28 7.80
N ARG A 191 4.91 18.07 6.81
CA ARG A 191 3.61 17.89 6.14
C ARG A 191 3.49 16.51 5.48
N VAL A 192 4.51 16.07 4.75
CA VAL A 192 4.54 14.75 4.10
C VAL A 192 4.50 13.63 5.15
N ALA A 193 5.22 13.77 6.26
CA ALA A 193 5.20 12.81 7.35
C ALA A 193 3.81 12.67 7.98
N TYR A 194 3.12 13.78 8.27
CA TYR A 194 1.75 13.75 8.78
C TYR A 194 0.76 13.17 7.77
N ALA A 195 0.89 13.53 6.49
CA ALA A 195 0.04 12.97 5.44
C ALA A 195 0.21 11.44 5.32
N LEU A 196 1.44 10.94 5.47
CA LEU A 196 1.72 9.51 5.47
C LEU A 196 1.15 8.80 6.72
N ALA A 197 1.27 9.42 7.89
CA ALA A 197 0.72 8.88 9.13
C ALA A 197 -0.83 8.77 9.08
N ALA A 198 -1.48 9.66 8.33
CA ALA A 198 -2.93 9.66 8.15
C ALA A 198 -3.43 8.68 7.07
N ARG A 199 -2.55 8.05 6.28
CA ARG A 199 -2.94 7.11 5.23
C ARG A 199 -3.19 5.71 5.80
N PRO A 200 -4.43 5.19 5.77
CA PRO A 200 -4.66 3.80 6.10
C PRO A 200 -3.98 2.91 5.05
N LEU A 201 -3.18 1.94 5.50
CA LEU A 201 -2.66 0.94 4.59
C LEU A 201 -3.81 0.04 4.13
N PRO A 202 -3.90 -0.32 2.84
CA PRO A 202 -4.92 -1.25 2.37
C PRO A 202 -4.81 -2.56 3.17
N PRO A 203 -5.92 -3.16 3.60
CA PRO A 203 -5.87 -4.42 4.34
C PRO A 203 -5.14 -5.47 3.49
N PRO A 204 -4.26 -6.28 4.09
CA PRO A 204 -3.56 -7.32 3.34
C PRO A 204 -4.55 -8.34 2.77
N ARG A 205 -4.23 -8.91 1.60
CA ARG A 205 -5.00 -9.97 0.95
C ARG A 205 -5.03 -11.19 1.86
N ASP A 206 -6.22 -11.78 2.02
CA ASP A 206 -6.36 -13.05 2.72
C ASP A 206 -5.84 -14.17 1.80
N PRO A 207 -4.77 -14.90 2.18
CA PRO A 207 -4.20 -15.96 1.35
C PRO A 207 -5.06 -17.23 1.33
N THR A 208 -6.16 -17.26 2.10
CA THR A 208 -7.08 -18.40 2.10
C THR A 208 -7.61 -18.61 0.68
N PRO A 209 -7.48 -19.83 0.10
CA PRO A 209 -8.03 -20.16 -1.20
C PRO A 209 -9.56 -20.30 -1.09
N TRP A 210 -10.24 -19.17 -0.95
CA TRP A 210 -11.68 -19.10 -0.70
C TRP A 210 -12.51 -19.78 -1.79
N HIS A 211 -11.98 -19.84 -3.02
CA HIS A 211 -12.61 -20.53 -4.15
C HIS A 211 -12.62 -22.06 -3.98
N ALA A 212 -11.69 -22.61 -3.21
CA ALA A 212 -11.57 -24.05 -2.93
C ALA A 212 -12.40 -24.48 -1.70
N LEU A 213 -12.88 -23.52 -0.90
CA LEU A 213 -13.81 -23.81 0.20
C LEU A 213 -15.16 -24.26 -0.36
N ASP A 214 -15.80 -25.20 0.32
CA ASP A 214 -17.23 -25.47 0.10
C ASP A 214 -18.07 -24.23 0.47
N PRO A 215 -19.31 -24.11 -0.05
CA PRO A 215 -20.17 -22.95 0.19
C PRO A 215 -20.37 -22.62 1.68
N ASP A 216 -20.58 -23.64 2.52
CA ASP A 216 -20.81 -23.45 3.95
C ASP A 216 -19.53 -23.00 4.66
N GLY A 217 -18.37 -23.58 4.29
CA GLY A 217 -17.06 -23.16 4.76
C GLY A 217 -16.76 -21.68 4.46
N ALA A 218 -17.11 -21.21 3.27
CA ALA A 218 -16.98 -19.80 2.90
C ALA A 218 -17.90 -18.88 3.73
N LEU A 219 -19.16 -19.30 3.96
CA LEU A 219 -20.12 -18.55 4.79
C LEU A 219 -19.66 -18.44 6.24
N VAL A 220 -19.22 -19.56 6.84
CA VAL A 220 -18.68 -19.59 8.21
C VAL A 220 -17.47 -18.66 8.33
N ARG A 221 -16.54 -18.72 7.38
CA ARG A 221 -15.34 -17.86 7.38
C ARG A 221 -15.68 -16.37 7.32
N LEU A 222 -16.71 -16.01 6.55
CA LEU A 222 -17.21 -14.65 6.42
C LEU A 222 -18.17 -14.23 7.55
N ASN A 223 -18.44 -15.11 8.53
CA ASN A 223 -19.49 -14.93 9.52
C ASN A 223 -20.80 -14.46 8.86
N ALA A 224 -21.18 -15.14 7.78
CA ALA A 224 -22.35 -14.87 6.96
C ALA A 224 -23.29 -16.08 6.98
N SER A 225 -24.49 -15.91 6.41
CA SER A 225 -25.51 -16.95 6.29
C SER A 225 -26.01 -17.00 4.86
N ALA A 226 -26.43 -18.18 4.39
CA ALA A 226 -27.14 -18.34 3.12
C ALA A 226 -28.43 -17.50 3.07
N THR A 227 -29.01 -17.17 4.23
CA THR A 227 -30.16 -16.26 4.37
C THR A 227 -29.79 -14.77 4.39
N GLY A 228 -28.54 -14.45 4.04
CA GLY A 228 -28.04 -13.09 3.93
C GLY A 228 -27.58 -12.47 5.26
N LEU A 229 -27.05 -11.25 5.18
CA LEU A 229 -26.59 -10.50 6.36
C LEU A 229 -27.74 -9.80 7.08
N THR A 230 -27.56 -9.43 8.34
CA THR A 230 -28.48 -8.46 8.97
C THR A 230 -28.18 -7.05 8.47
N THR A 231 -29.18 -6.16 8.44
CA THR A 231 -28.99 -4.75 8.05
C THR A 231 -27.95 -4.05 8.93
N ARG A 232 -27.91 -4.38 10.23
CA ARG A 232 -26.92 -3.85 11.18
C ARG A 232 -25.51 -4.33 10.85
N GLU A 233 -25.35 -5.61 10.53
CA GLU A 233 -24.06 -6.19 10.17
C GLU A 233 -23.50 -5.59 8.89
N ALA A 234 -24.34 -5.46 7.87
CA ALA A 234 -23.95 -4.82 6.61
C ALA A 234 -23.53 -3.37 6.83
N ALA A 235 -24.30 -2.58 7.60
CA ALA A 235 -23.95 -1.20 7.93
C ALA A 235 -22.65 -1.10 8.76
N ARG A 236 -22.35 -2.08 9.61
CA ARG A 236 -21.09 -2.16 10.36
C ARG A 236 -19.91 -2.43 9.43
N ARG A 237 -20.05 -3.37 8.49
CA ARG A 237 -19.01 -3.69 7.51
C ARG A 237 -18.75 -2.52 6.55
N ALA A 238 -19.81 -1.86 6.07
CA ALA A 238 -19.71 -0.71 5.17
C ALA A 238 -18.91 0.44 5.79
N ARG A 239 -19.12 0.73 7.09
CA ARG A 239 -18.34 1.76 7.81
C ARG A 239 -16.86 1.44 7.95
N ARG A 240 -16.47 0.16 7.94
CA ARG A 240 -15.06 -0.26 8.01
C ARG A 240 -14.35 -0.16 6.66
N THR A 241 -15.11 -0.27 5.56
CA THR A 241 -14.60 -0.17 4.19
C THR A 241 -14.68 1.26 3.63
N ALA A 242 -15.48 2.13 4.23
CA ALA A 242 -15.62 3.52 3.80
C ALA A 242 -14.27 4.25 3.86
N VAL A 243 -13.71 4.54 2.69
CA VAL A 243 -12.52 5.38 2.52
C VAL A 243 -12.87 6.80 2.98
N SER A 244 -11.99 7.38 3.82
CA SER A 244 -12.19 8.67 4.50
C SER A 244 -12.45 9.84 3.53
N PRO A 245 -13.15 10.92 3.95
CA PRO A 245 -13.68 11.94 3.04
C PRO A 245 -12.62 12.83 2.36
N VAL A 246 -12.87 13.05 1.07
CA VAL A 246 -12.17 13.85 0.05
C VAL A 246 -12.12 15.38 0.34
N LEU A 247 -12.50 15.85 1.53
CA LEU A 247 -12.67 17.29 1.77
C LEU A 247 -11.36 18.05 2.05
N LEU A 248 -10.26 17.35 2.30
CA LEU A 248 -8.92 17.96 2.43
C LEU A 248 -8.19 18.13 1.08
N ASP A 249 -8.78 17.71 -0.04
CA ASP A 249 -8.05 17.36 -1.27
C ASP A 249 -7.61 18.57 -2.12
N LEU A 250 -8.36 19.68 -2.13
CA LEU A 250 -8.01 20.85 -2.97
C LEU A 250 -6.80 21.63 -2.43
N GLY A 251 -6.74 21.88 -1.12
CA GLY A 251 -5.62 22.57 -0.48
C GLY A 251 -4.31 21.78 -0.58
N HIS A 252 -4.39 20.46 -0.40
CA HIS A 252 -3.25 19.56 -0.60
C HIS A 252 -2.83 19.47 -2.07
N ALA A 253 -3.77 19.41 -3.02
CA ALA A 253 -3.45 19.37 -4.45
C ALA A 253 -2.77 20.66 -4.97
N ILE A 254 -3.14 21.82 -4.40
CA ILE A 254 -2.48 23.11 -4.69
C ILE A 254 -1.09 23.17 -4.05
N ALA A 255 -0.95 22.73 -2.79
CA ALA A 255 0.34 22.68 -2.11
C ALA A 255 1.33 21.73 -2.83
N ASP A 256 0.85 20.59 -3.32
CA ASP A 256 1.65 19.66 -4.11
C ASP A 256 2.01 20.23 -5.49
N GLU A 257 1.19 21.13 -6.08
CA GLU A 257 1.58 21.85 -7.30
C GLU A 257 2.64 22.93 -7.07
N ALA A 258 2.55 23.65 -5.97
CA ALA A 258 3.52 24.68 -5.61
C ALA A 258 4.94 24.11 -5.40
N LEU A 259 5.05 22.78 -5.36
CA LEU A 259 6.27 22.05 -5.10
C LEU A 259 6.81 21.31 -6.36
N ASN A 260 6.16 21.49 -7.51
CA ASN A 260 6.63 20.95 -8.81
C ASN A 260 8.04 21.49 -9.13
N PRO A 261 8.95 20.73 -9.77
CA PRO A 261 10.38 21.07 -9.85
C PRO A 261 10.70 22.38 -10.58
N LEU A 262 9.76 22.92 -11.37
CA LEU A 262 9.89 24.22 -12.05
C LEU A 262 9.56 25.40 -11.12
N VAL A 263 8.72 25.22 -10.11
CA VAL A 263 8.28 26.30 -9.22
C VAL A 263 9.42 26.84 -8.34
N PRO A 264 10.29 26.02 -7.72
CA PRO A 264 11.46 26.52 -7.01
C PRO A 264 12.42 27.31 -7.90
N LEU A 265 12.57 26.92 -9.17
CA LEU A 265 13.43 27.61 -10.14
C LEU A 265 12.86 28.98 -10.56
N LEU A 266 11.54 29.08 -10.71
CA LEU A 266 10.87 30.33 -11.05
C LEU A 266 10.75 31.26 -9.84
N ALA A 267 10.47 30.71 -8.65
CA ALA A 267 10.50 31.45 -7.38
C ALA A 267 11.90 32.02 -7.11
N ALA A 268 12.94 31.26 -7.48
CA ALA A 268 14.33 31.70 -7.46
C ALA A 268 14.55 32.93 -8.38
N GLY A 269 14.04 32.89 -9.62
CA GLY A 269 14.06 34.03 -10.54
C GLY A 269 13.31 35.27 -10.04
N ALA A 270 12.11 35.07 -9.46
CA ALA A 270 11.33 36.15 -8.84
C ALA A 270 12.08 36.80 -7.67
N GLY A 271 12.72 35.98 -6.82
CA GLY A 271 13.58 36.45 -5.74
C GLY A 271 14.75 37.29 -6.21
N MET A 272 15.43 36.89 -7.30
CA MET A 272 16.50 37.70 -7.91
C MET A 272 15.99 39.04 -8.41
N SER A 273 14.84 39.05 -9.10
CA SER A 273 14.26 40.27 -9.65
C SER A 273 13.87 41.27 -8.56
N ALA A 274 13.33 40.78 -7.44
CA ALA A 274 13.03 41.59 -6.26
C ALA A 274 14.30 42.15 -5.61
N ALA A 275 15.38 41.34 -5.56
CA ALA A 275 16.65 41.75 -4.98
C ALA A 275 17.29 42.92 -5.75
N VAL A 276 17.16 42.94 -7.09
CA VAL A 276 17.64 44.03 -7.96
C VAL A 276 16.73 45.28 -7.89
N GLY A 277 15.66 45.24 -7.09
CA GLY A 277 14.74 46.36 -6.89
C GLY A 277 13.59 46.44 -7.90
N SER A 278 13.50 45.48 -8.84
CA SER A 278 12.37 45.39 -9.77
C SER A 278 11.21 44.62 -9.14
N LEU A 279 10.48 45.30 -8.25
CA LEU A 279 9.28 44.76 -7.61
C LEU A 279 8.19 44.39 -8.63
N VAL A 280 8.16 45.08 -9.78
CA VAL A 280 7.20 44.82 -10.86
C VAL A 280 7.50 43.48 -11.55
N ASP A 281 8.76 43.23 -11.91
CA ASP A 281 9.15 41.97 -12.57
C ASP A 281 9.08 40.78 -11.61
N ALA A 282 9.46 40.96 -10.34
CA ALA A 282 9.26 39.96 -9.31
C ALA A 282 7.77 39.63 -9.11
N GLY A 283 6.92 40.65 -9.11
CA GLY A 283 5.47 40.50 -9.03
C GLY A 283 4.89 39.77 -10.24
N LEU A 284 5.40 40.02 -11.45
CA LEU A 284 5.00 39.32 -12.67
C LEU A 284 5.36 37.83 -12.61
N VAL A 285 6.59 37.49 -12.23
CA VAL A 285 7.02 36.08 -12.12
C VAL A 285 6.24 35.38 -11.01
N ALA A 286 6.08 36.00 -9.84
CA ALA A 286 5.28 35.46 -8.73
C ALA A 286 3.82 35.25 -9.13
N GLY A 287 3.25 36.20 -9.89
CA GLY A 287 1.90 36.11 -10.44
C GLY A 287 1.72 34.93 -11.39
N VAL A 288 2.63 34.75 -12.35
CA VAL A 288 2.59 33.63 -13.31
C VAL A 288 2.75 32.28 -12.59
N VAL A 289 3.68 32.19 -11.63
CA VAL A 289 3.89 30.96 -10.83
C VAL A 289 2.67 30.64 -9.97
N GLY A 290 2.13 31.63 -9.26
CA GLY A 290 0.93 31.46 -8.44
C GLY A 290 -0.29 31.09 -9.28
N PHE A 291 -0.46 31.73 -10.44
CA PHE A 291 -1.54 31.41 -11.38
C PHE A 291 -1.42 29.99 -11.93
N ASN A 292 -0.22 29.55 -12.33
CA ASN A 292 0.01 28.17 -12.76
C ASN A 292 -0.24 27.15 -11.64
N ALA A 293 0.14 27.45 -10.40
CA ALA A 293 -0.13 26.58 -9.26
C ALA A 293 -1.64 26.44 -8.98
N VAL A 294 -2.38 27.55 -9.05
CA VAL A 294 -3.84 27.55 -8.91
C VAL A 294 -4.50 26.80 -10.07
N LEU A 295 -4.13 27.09 -11.31
CA LEU A 295 -4.67 26.40 -12.48
C LEU A 295 -4.38 24.90 -12.45
N GLY A 296 -3.14 24.51 -12.15
CA GLY A 296 -2.72 23.11 -12.04
C GLY A 296 -3.45 22.37 -10.92
N GLY A 297 -3.58 23.01 -9.74
CA GLY A 297 -4.35 22.46 -8.62
C GLY A 297 -5.84 22.30 -8.95
N VAL A 298 -6.45 23.31 -9.59
CA VAL A 298 -7.84 23.24 -10.06
C VAL A 298 -8.02 22.17 -11.14
N GLN A 299 -7.09 22.06 -12.09
CA GLN A 299 -7.13 21.03 -13.13
C GLN A 299 -7.06 19.64 -12.52
N ARG A 300 -6.12 19.37 -11.60
CA ARG A 300 -6.04 18.08 -10.92
C ARG A 300 -7.28 17.76 -10.10
N PHE A 301 -7.80 18.74 -9.36
CA PHE A 301 -9.05 18.56 -8.62
C PHE A 301 -10.24 18.25 -9.55
N ARG A 302 -10.33 18.91 -10.69
CA ARG A 302 -11.38 18.65 -11.69
C ARG A 302 -11.21 17.28 -12.36
N VAL A 303 -9.99 16.87 -12.66
CA VAL A 303 -9.69 15.53 -13.20
C VAL A 303 -10.06 14.45 -12.18
N GLY A 304 -9.65 14.60 -10.91
CA GLY A 304 -10.04 13.69 -9.84
C GLY A 304 -11.57 13.59 -9.68
N ARG A 305 -12.27 14.73 -9.74
CA ARG A 305 -13.75 14.76 -9.71
C ARG A 305 -14.40 14.18 -10.96
N ALA A 306 -13.80 14.34 -12.13
CA ALA A 306 -14.32 13.77 -13.38
C ALA A 306 -14.17 12.24 -13.39
N VAL A 307 -13.05 11.70 -12.90
CA VAL A 307 -12.84 10.27 -12.71
C VAL A 307 -13.86 9.72 -11.70
N GLN A 308 -14.00 10.35 -10.52
CA GLN A 308 -15.03 9.96 -9.54
C GLN A 308 -16.46 10.06 -10.08
N ALA A 309 -16.75 11.01 -10.97
CA ALA A 309 -18.07 11.16 -11.57
C ALA A 309 -18.33 10.13 -12.68
N LEU A 310 -17.29 9.66 -13.39
CA LEU A 310 -17.38 8.53 -14.30
C LEU A 310 -17.64 7.23 -13.55
N GLU A 311 -16.94 7.00 -12.43
CA GLU A 311 -17.20 5.87 -11.52
C GLU A 311 -18.65 5.89 -11.01
N ARG A 312 -19.15 7.05 -10.57
CA ARG A 312 -20.54 7.21 -10.10
C ARG A 312 -21.61 7.12 -11.20
N ARG A 313 -21.26 7.27 -12.48
CA ARG A 313 -22.24 7.22 -13.59
C ARG A 313 -22.50 5.80 -14.10
N ALA A 314 -21.72 4.83 -13.65
CA ALA A 314 -21.98 3.40 -13.86
C ALA A 314 -22.56 2.76 -12.58
N MET A 315 -23.62 3.35 -12.01
CA MET A 315 -24.32 2.78 -10.84
C MET A 315 -24.99 1.46 -11.22
N VAL A 316 -24.21 0.38 -11.20
CA VAL A 316 -24.71 -0.99 -11.25
C VAL A 316 -25.42 -1.23 -9.93
N ARG A 317 -26.72 -1.55 -10.01
CA ARG A 317 -27.49 -2.00 -8.86
C ARG A 317 -27.50 -3.50 -8.80
N VAL A 318 -27.45 -4.02 -7.57
CA VAL A 318 -27.42 -5.45 -7.30
C VAL A 318 -28.47 -5.80 -6.27
N ALA A 319 -29.19 -6.90 -6.52
CA ALA A 319 -30.10 -7.49 -5.55
C ALA A 319 -29.30 -8.24 -4.48
N VAL A 320 -29.41 -7.81 -3.23
CA VAL A 320 -28.82 -8.49 -2.07
C VAL A 320 -29.88 -8.94 -1.08
N LEU A 321 -29.63 -10.07 -0.42
CA LEU A 321 -30.45 -10.56 0.68
C LEU A 321 -29.89 -9.97 1.99
N ARG A 322 -30.60 -9.02 2.61
CA ARG A 322 -30.28 -8.60 3.99
C ARG A 322 -31.54 -8.48 4.85
N GLY A 323 -31.43 -8.85 6.13
CA GLY A 323 -32.57 -8.87 7.06
C GLY A 323 -33.68 -9.81 6.61
N GLY A 324 -33.34 -10.87 5.86
CA GLY A 324 -34.29 -11.83 5.28
C GLY A 324 -35.12 -11.30 4.10
N LYS A 325 -34.77 -10.13 3.54
CA LYS A 325 -35.48 -9.54 2.39
C LYS A 325 -34.50 -9.20 1.26
N TRP A 326 -34.93 -9.44 0.03
CA TRP A 326 -34.23 -8.96 -1.16
C TRP A 326 -34.38 -7.45 -1.27
N GLN A 327 -33.28 -6.76 -1.50
CA GLN A 327 -33.25 -5.32 -1.65
C GLN A 327 -32.19 -4.92 -2.67
N GLN A 328 -32.53 -3.92 -3.48
CA GLN A 328 -31.63 -3.35 -4.47
C GLN A 328 -30.72 -2.33 -3.79
N ILE A 329 -29.41 -2.52 -3.93
CA ILE A 329 -28.40 -1.59 -3.42
C ILE A 329 -27.45 -1.19 -4.54
N ASP A 330 -26.78 -0.05 -4.37
CA ASP A 330 -25.69 0.33 -5.25
C ASP A 330 -24.49 -0.59 -5.02
N VAL A 331 -23.75 -0.94 -6.07
CA VAL A 331 -22.55 -1.80 -6.01
C VAL A 331 -21.53 -1.31 -4.97
N ASP A 332 -21.36 0.00 -4.82
CA ASP A 332 -20.43 0.59 -3.84
C ASP A 332 -20.84 0.32 -2.38
N ALA A 333 -22.10 -0.06 -2.15
CA ALA A 333 -22.62 -0.43 -0.84
C ALA A 333 -22.52 -1.94 -0.56
N LEU A 334 -21.98 -2.74 -1.49
CA LEU A 334 -21.68 -4.16 -1.27
C LEU A 334 -20.62 -4.33 -0.20
N VAL A 335 -20.80 -5.33 0.64
CA VAL A 335 -19.82 -5.73 1.65
C VAL A 335 -19.55 -7.22 1.55
N ARG A 336 -18.33 -7.63 1.93
CA ARG A 336 -17.97 -9.06 1.99
C ARG A 336 -19.01 -9.81 2.84
N GLY A 337 -19.51 -10.92 2.33
CA GLY A 337 -20.54 -11.75 2.98
C GLY A 337 -21.98 -11.42 2.60
N ASP A 338 -22.22 -10.41 1.76
CA ASP A 338 -23.52 -10.27 1.12
C ASP A 338 -23.84 -11.49 0.25
N VAL A 339 -25.11 -11.89 0.26
CA VAL A 339 -25.66 -12.91 -0.64
C VAL A 339 -26.40 -12.17 -1.74
N LEU A 340 -26.04 -12.45 -2.98
CA LEU A 340 -26.56 -11.81 -4.17
C LEU A 340 -27.20 -12.84 -5.10
N VAL A 341 -28.17 -12.39 -5.88
CA VAL A 341 -28.78 -13.17 -6.96
C VAL A 341 -28.44 -12.49 -8.28
N LEU A 342 -27.99 -13.27 -9.24
CA LEU A 342 -27.68 -12.83 -10.59
C LEU A 342 -28.55 -13.60 -11.57
N GLN A 343 -28.98 -12.91 -12.61
CA GLN A 343 -29.77 -13.44 -13.72
C GLN A 343 -28.97 -13.34 -15.02
N ALA A 344 -29.45 -14.02 -16.07
CA ALA A 344 -28.84 -13.94 -17.38
C ALA A 344 -28.80 -12.47 -17.88
N GLY A 345 -27.61 -12.00 -18.24
CA GLY A 345 -27.35 -10.62 -18.66
C GLY A 345 -26.83 -9.71 -17.54
N ASP A 346 -26.81 -10.17 -16.28
CA ASP A 346 -26.22 -9.40 -15.20
C ASP A 346 -24.68 -9.43 -15.25
N VAL A 347 -24.08 -8.30 -14.89
CA VAL A 347 -22.63 -8.20 -14.69
C VAL A 347 -22.29 -8.64 -13.27
N VAL A 348 -21.31 -9.54 -13.14
CA VAL A 348 -20.81 -9.98 -11.83
C VAL A 348 -20.16 -8.78 -11.11
N PRO A 349 -20.70 -8.29 -9.99
CA PRO A 349 -20.30 -7.01 -9.41
C PRO A 349 -18.99 -7.06 -8.61
N ALA A 350 -18.59 -8.26 -8.16
CA ALA A 350 -17.39 -8.51 -7.37
C ALA A 350 -17.03 -10.00 -7.45
N ASP A 351 -15.85 -10.39 -6.97
CA ASP A 351 -15.50 -11.80 -6.82
C ASP A 351 -16.48 -12.52 -5.87
N CYS A 352 -17.17 -13.54 -6.39
CA CYS A 352 -18.24 -14.24 -5.69
C CYS A 352 -17.93 -15.72 -5.50
N ARG A 353 -18.39 -16.29 -4.38
CA ARG A 353 -18.48 -17.75 -4.21
C ARG A 353 -19.87 -18.21 -4.62
N LEU A 354 -19.93 -19.16 -5.55
CA LEU A 354 -21.19 -19.77 -5.98
C LEU A 354 -21.80 -20.59 -4.84
N LEU A 355 -23.03 -20.26 -4.44
CA LEU A 355 -23.79 -21.00 -3.42
C LEU A 355 -24.77 -21.98 -4.06
N ASP A 356 -25.47 -21.53 -5.10
CA ASP A 356 -26.43 -22.30 -5.89
C ASP A 356 -26.43 -21.78 -7.34
N ALA A 357 -26.73 -22.66 -8.30
CA ALA A 357 -26.73 -22.33 -9.72
C ALA A 357 -27.61 -23.26 -10.54
N SER A 358 -28.27 -22.69 -11.55
CA SER A 358 -29.02 -23.45 -12.56
C SER A 358 -28.57 -23.02 -13.95
N SER A 359 -27.95 -23.95 -14.70
CA SER A 359 -27.48 -23.73 -16.07
C SER A 359 -26.60 -22.47 -16.24
N LEU A 360 -25.64 -22.27 -15.34
CA LEU A 360 -24.79 -21.09 -15.31
C LEU A 360 -23.72 -21.13 -16.42
N GLU A 361 -23.73 -20.12 -17.26
CA GLU A 361 -22.68 -19.83 -18.24
C GLU A 361 -22.16 -18.41 -17.97
N ILE A 362 -20.84 -18.28 -17.83
CA ILE A 362 -20.17 -17.00 -17.56
C ILE A 362 -19.27 -16.65 -18.73
N ASP A 363 -19.43 -15.44 -19.28
CA ASP A 363 -18.49 -14.86 -20.22
C ASP A 363 -17.30 -14.26 -19.46
N ALA A 364 -16.13 -14.90 -19.60
CA ALA A 364 -14.88 -14.46 -18.99
C ALA A 364 -13.92 -13.82 -20.01
N SER A 365 -14.40 -13.47 -21.21
CA SER A 365 -13.58 -12.93 -22.31
C SER A 365 -12.81 -11.67 -21.92
N SER A 366 -13.45 -10.80 -21.12
CA SER A 366 -12.84 -9.55 -20.66
C SER A 366 -11.70 -9.76 -19.66
N LEU A 367 -11.65 -10.92 -18.97
CA LEU A 367 -10.65 -11.22 -17.94
C LEU A 367 -9.58 -12.22 -18.43
N THR A 368 -9.97 -13.17 -19.27
CA THR A 368 -9.12 -14.29 -19.70
C THR A 368 -8.70 -14.22 -21.17
N GLY A 369 -9.39 -13.40 -21.98
CA GLY A 369 -9.20 -13.37 -23.43
C GLY A 369 -9.82 -14.58 -24.16
N GLU A 370 -10.41 -15.53 -23.45
CA GLU A 370 -11.10 -16.68 -24.06
C GLU A 370 -12.54 -16.31 -24.41
N SER A 371 -12.91 -16.45 -25.68
CA SER A 371 -14.22 -16.00 -26.21
C SER A 371 -15.36 -17.00 -26.01
N LEU A 372 -15.09 -18.16 -25.42
CA LEU A 372 -16.10 -19.19 -25.17
C LEU A 372 -16.54 -19.12 -23.70
N PRO A 373 -17.86 -19.07 -23.43
CA PRO A 373 -18.38 -19.03 -22.08
C PRO A 373 -18.03 -20.33 -21.33
N VAL A 374 -17.60 -20.18 -20.07
CA VAL A 374 -17.23 -21.33 -19.23
C VAL A 374 -18.45 -21.80 -18.45
N ARG A 375 -18.79 -23.08 -18.58
CA ARG A 375 -19.84 -23.72 -17.77
C ARG A 375 -19.33 -23.96 -16.36
N ARG A 376 -20.14 -23.63 -15.36
CA ARG A 376 -19.81 -23.77 -13.93
C ARG A 376 -20.85 -24.55 -13.17
#